data_AF-A0A1G9YJP6-F1
#
_entry.id   AF-A0A1G9YJP6-F1
#
_cell.length_a   1.000
_cell.length_b   1.000
_cell.length_c   1.000
_cell.angle_alpha   90.00
_cell.angle_beta   90.00
_cell.angle_gamma   90.00
#
_symmetry.space_group_name_H-M   'P 1'
#
loop_
_entity.id
_entity.type
_entity.pdbx_description
1 polymer ?
#
loop_
_entity_poly.entity_id
_entity_poly.type
_entity_poly.pdbx_seq_one_letter_code
_entity_poly.pdbx_strand_id
1 'polypeptide(L)'
;MSELHVVMVMPEKRPYITDIPNSPKEFEHLVGGPVDILNFHQQQYRLVCNIDEGYDLTYNKKKPSSTFFIVKYQGQFESLSEAEAEEVSHVLKLKLKKWK
;
A
#
# COMPACT_ATOMS: atom_id res chain seq x y z
N MET A 1 12.11 -9.31 -14.90
CA MET A 1 11.96 -8.47 -13.69
C MET A 1 11.00 -9.20 -12.77
N SER A 2 11.26 -9.28 -11.47
CA SER A 2 10.35 -9.94 -10.54
C SER A 2 9.15 -9.04 -10.26
N GLU A 3 7.96 -9.60 -10.21
CA GLU A 3 6.73 -8.88 -9.85
C GLU A 3 6.41 -9.10 -8.36
N LEU A 4 5.83 -8.08 -7.74
CA LEU A 4 5.37 -8.08 -6.37
C LEU A 4 3.86 -8.11 -6.33
N HIS A 5 3.32 -9.11 -5.65
CA HIS A 5 1.91 -9.18 -5.36
C HIS A 5 1.58 -8.23 -4.21
N VAL A 6 0.74 -7.22 -4.47
CA VAL A 6 0.46 -6.12 -3.53
C VAL A 6 -1.03 -5.83 -3.43
N VAL A 7 -1.42 -5.15 -2.35
CA VAL A 7 -2.75 -4.54 -2.25
C VAL A 7 -2.63 -3.06 -2.58
N MET A 8 -3.24 -2.63 -3.67
CA MET A 8 -3.23 -1.25 -4.14
C MET A 8 -4.48 -0.50 -3.70
N VAL A 9 -4.30 0.76 -3.31
CA VAL A 9 -5.37 1.68 -2.93
C VAL A 9 -5.22 2.96 -3.74
N MET A 10 -6.30 3.37 -4.40
CA MET A 10 -6.38 4.63 -5.13
C MET A 10 -7.51 5.49 -4.56
N PRO A 11 -7.42 6.83 -4.65
CA PRO A 11 -8.44 7.74 -4.12
C PRO A 11 -9.86 7.37 -4.56
N GLU A 12 -10.06 6.99 -5.82
CA GLU A 12 -11.40 6.77 -6.39
C GLU A 12 -11.77 5.30 -6.56
N LYS A 13 -10.92 4.37 -6.09
CA LYS A 13 -11.15 2.93 -6.25
C LYS A 13 -11.14 2.20 -4.92
N ARG A 14 -11.87 1.08 -4.89
CA ARG A 14 -11.77 0.15 -3.76
C ARG A 14 -10.38 -0.50 -3.75
N PRO A 15 -9.83 -0.85 -2.58
CA PRO A 15 -8.61 -1.63 -2.51
C PRO A 15 -8.73 -2.90 -3.36
N TYR A 16 -7.74 -3.15 -4.21
CA TYR A 16 -7.68 -4.32 -5.06
C TYR A 16 -6.27 -4.91 -5.04
N ILE A 17 -6.19 -6.20 -5.34
CA ILE A 17 -4.95 -6.95 -5.35
C ILE A 17 -4.42 -6.90 -6.78
N THR A 18 -3.11 -6.65 -6.94
CA THR A 18 -2.48 -6.51 -8.25
C THR A 18 -0.99 -6.83 -8.15
N ASP A 19 -0.37 -7.09 -9.29
CA ASP A 19 1.07 -7.31 -9.42
C ASP A 19 1.74 -6.05 -9.94
N ILE A 20 2.84 -5.65 -9.31
CA ILE A 20 3.64 -4.49 -9.71
C ILE A 20 5.09 -4.90 -9.92
N PRO A 21 5.84 -4.28 -10.85
CA PRO A 21 7.25 -4.61 -11.01
C PRO A 21 8.04 -4.24 -9.74
N ASN A 22 8.96 -5.11 -9.31
CA ASN A 22 9.87 -4.84 -8.19
C ASN A 22 10.99 -3.88 -8.63
N SER A 23 10.65 -2.60 -8.78
CA SER A 23 11.57 -1.56 -9.23
C SER A 23 11.29 -0.26 -8.49
N PRO A 24 12.30 0.40 -7.90
CA PRO A 24 12.13 1.69 -7.26
C PRO A 24 11.45 2.73 -8.17
N LYS A 25 11.81 2.75 -9.45
CA LYS A 25 11.21 3.66 -10.44
C LYS A 25 9.72 3.41 -10.66
N GLU A 26 9.31 2.15 -10.63
CA GLU A 26 7.91 1.79 -10.82
C GLU A 26 7.09 2.13 -9.57
N PHE A 27 7.68 2.00 -8.38
CA PHE A 27 7.03 2.45 -7.15
C PHE A 27 6.78 3.95 -7.17
N GLU A 28 7.79 4.73 -7.52
CA GLU A 28 7.68 6.19 -7.65
C GLU A 28 6.63 6.59 -8.70
N HIS A 29 6.63 5.88 -9.83
CA HIS A 29 5.64 6.10 -10.88
C HIS A 29 4.20 5.81 -10.40
N LEU A 30 3.99 4.70 -9.70
CA LEU A 30 2.67 4.28 -9.20
C LEU A 30 2.11 5.21 -8.12
N VAL A 31 2.96 5.70 -7.21
CA VAL A 31 2.52 6.63 -6.15
C VAL A 31 2.55 8.10 -6.59
N GLY A 32 3.09 8.40 -7.78
CA GLY A 32 3.13 9.75 -8.33
C GLY A 32 4.22 10.65 -7.75
N GLY A 33 5.34 10.08 -7.29
CA GLY A 33 6.44 10.84 -6.70
C GLY A 33 7.41 9.97 -5.89
N PRO A 34 8.36 10.59 -5.16
CA PRO A 34 9.25 9.89 -4.25
C PRO A 34 8.47 9.04 -3.24
N VAL A 35 8.94 7.83 -2.97
CA VAL A 35 8.25 6.88 -2.07
C VAL A 35 8.78 6.93 -0.65
N ASP A 36 7.88 6.78 0.33
CA ASP A 36 8.20 6.45 1.72
C ASP A 36 7.63 5.07 2.10
N ILE A 37 8.23 4.43 3.10
CA ILE A 37 7.88 3.09 3.57
C ILE A 37 7.47 3.16 5.04
N LEU A 38 6.16 3.13 5.30
CA LEU A 38 5.59 3.24 6.63
C LEU A 38 5.14 1.87 7.17
N ASN A 39 5.10 1.73 8.49
CA ASN A 39 4.54 0.54 9.12
C ASN A 39 3.04 0.46 8.86
N PHE A 40 2.56 -0.69 8.37
CA PHE A 40 1.13 -0.96 8.27
C PHE A 40 0.71 -2.10 9.19
N HIS A 41 -0.20 -1.81 10.13
CA HIS A 41 -0.78 -2.81 11.03
C HIS A 41 0.31 -3.57 11.84
N GLN A 42 -0.03 -4.74 12.39
CA GLN A 42 0.89 -5.58 13.16
C GLN A 42 1.79 -6.42 12.24
N GLN A 43 3.10 -6.17 12.38
CA GLN A 43 4.28 -7.00 12.13
C GLN A 43 4.37 -7.79 10.81
N GLN A 44 4.63 -7.06 9.71
CA GLN A 44 5.55 -7.37 8.58
C GLN A 44 5.20 -6.59 7.30
N TYR A 45 4.00 -6.00 7.27
CA TYR A 45 3.50 -5.24 6.14
C TYR A 45 3.98 -3.79 6.19
N ARG A 46 4.31 -3.25 5.02
CA ARG A 46 4.66 -1.86 4.81
C ARG A 46 3.69 -1.21 3.85
N LEU A 47 3.35 0.01 4.17
CA LEU A 47 2.63 0.92 3.29
C LEU A 47 3.68 1.70 2.50
N VAL A 48 3.59 1.62 1.18
CA VAL A 48 4.40 2.40 0.24
C VAL A 48 3.53 3.48 -0.35
N CYS A 49 3.91 4.74 -0.14
CA CYS A 49 3.16 5.92 -0.53
C CYS A 49 4.09 7.04 -0.97
N ASN A 50 3.53 8.08 -1.58
CA ASN A 50 4.27 9.30 -1.84
C ASN A 50 4.70 9.96 -0.51
N ILE A 51 5.96 10.43 -0.41
CA ILE A 51 6.50 11.17 0.74
C ILE A 51 5.60 12.34 1.13
N ASP A 52 5.07 13.06 0.15
CA ASP A 52 4.24 14.25 0.38
C ASP A 52 2.90 13.91 1.09
N GLU A 53 2.46 12.65 1.02
CA GLU A 53 1.17 12.21 1.58
C GLU A 53 1.24 11.18 2.71
N GLY A 54 2.37 10.51 2.89
CA GLY A 54 2.46 9.30 3.73
C GLY A 54 2.00 9.48 5.18
N TYR A 55 2.19 10.68 5.73
CA TYR A 55 1.81 11.01 7.10
C TYR A 55 0.29 11.14 7.31
N ASP A 56 -0.48 11.49 6.28
CA ASP A 56 -1.93 11.65 6.39
C ASP A 56 -2.69 10.32 6.32
N LEU A 57 -2.11 9.33 5.62
CA LEU A 57 -2.71 7.99 5.43
C LEU A 57 -2.75 7.15 6.70
N THR A 58 -1.77 7.33 7.60
CA THR A 58 -1.63 6.52 8.82
C THR A 58 -2.44 7.06 10.00
N TYR A 59 -2.75 8.36 10.04
CA TYR A 59 -3.25 9.00 11.26
C TYR A 59 -4.68 9.59 11.18
N ASN A 60 -5.17 10.00 10.00
CA ASN A 60 -6.29 10.96 9.96
C ASN A 60 -7.67 10.42 9.55
N LYS A 61 -7.84 9.10 9.34
CA LYS A 61 -9.13 8.50 8.90
C LYS A 61 -9.76 9.23 7.69
N LYS A 62 -8.94 9.87 6.86
CA LYS A 62 -9.37 10.57 5.65
C LYS A 62 -9.27 9.62 4.46
N LYS A 63 -10.08 9.87 3.44
CA LYS A 63 -9.96 9.25 2.13
C LYS A 63 -8.54 9.53 1.59
N PRO A 64 -7.87 8.56 0.91
CA PRO A 64 -6.54 8.78 0.36
C PRO A 64 -6.65 9.84 -0.73
N SER A 65 -5.75 10.81 -0.74
CA SER A 65 -5.65 11.79 -1.83
C SER A 65 -4.75 11.32 -2.97
N SER A 66 -3.82 10.40 -2.70
CA SER A 66 -2.99 9.71 -3.69
C SER A 66 -3.00 8.20 -3.55
N THR A 67 -2.38 7.56 -4.54
CA THR A 67 -2.19 6.11 -4.61
C THR A 67 -1.16 5.66 -3.58
N PHE A 68 -1.47 4.57 -2.90
CA PHE A 68 -0.50 3.84 -2.08
C PHE A 68 -0.74 2.35 -2.23
N PHE A 69 0.24 1.54 -1.87
CA PHE A 69 0.09 0.09 -1.87
C PHE A 69 0.73 -0.54 -0.65
N ILE A 70 0.36 -1.78 -0.38
CA ILE A 70 0.84 -2.54 0.76
C ILE A 70 1.58 -3.76 0.26
N VAL A 71 2.76 -3.97 0.85
CA VAL A 71 3.74 -4.98 0.46
C VAL A 71 4.41 -5.53 1.72
N LYS A 72 5.05 -6.68 1.63
CA LYS A 72 5.87 -7.20 2.73
C LYS A 72 7.28 -6.64 2.63
N TYR A 73 7.92 -6.36 3.77
CA TYR A 73 9.28 -5.85 3.80
C TYR A 73 10.10 -6.46 4.94
N GLN A 74 11.11 -7.26 4.57
CA GLN A 74 12.05 -7.92 5.48
C GLN A 74 13.49 -7.57 5.10
N GLY A 75 13.78 -6.27 4.93
CA GLY A 75 15.06 -5.78 4.39
C GLY A 75 15.09 -5.69 2.86
N GLN A 76 14.10 -6.27 2.20
CA GLN A 76 13.77 -6.11 0.78
C GLN A 76 12.25 -6.21 0.59
N PHE A 77 11.74 -5.73 -0.55
CA PHE A 77 10.34 -5.88 -0.92
C PHE A 77 10.01 -7.33 -1.29
N GLU A 78 8.94 -7.85 -0.70
CA GLU A 78 8.46 -9.21 -0.90
C GLU A 78 6.98 -9.21 -1.28
N SER A 79 6.61 -10.14 -2.15
CA SER A 79 5.21 -10.35 -2.53
C SER A 79 4.38 -10.80 -1.33
N LEU A 80 3.14 -10.32 -1.29
CA LEU A 80 2.12 -10.91 -0.42
C LEU A 80 1.70 -12.26 -0.99
N SER A 81 1.52 -13.25 -0.12
CA SER A 81 0.73 -14.43 -0.44
C SER A 81 -0.75 -14.07 -0.57
N GLU A 82 -1.55 -14.95 -1.18
CA GLU A 82 -2.99 -14.76 -1.33
C GLU A 82 -3.69 -14.51 0.02
N ALA A 83 -3.35 -15.31 1.04
CA ALA A 83 -3.89 -15.13 2.39
C ALA A 83 -3.50 -13.79 3.03
N GLU A 84 -2.24 -13.35 2.85
CA GLU A 84 -1.77 -12.04 3.34
C GLU A 84 -2.49 -10.89 2.60
N ALA A 85 -2.67 -11.01 1.28
CA ALA A 85 -3.37 -10.01 0.47
C ALA A 85 -4.85 -9.91 0.84
N GLU A 86 -5.52 -11.03 1.12
CA GLU A 86 -6.89 -11.04 1.63
C GLU A 86 -7.01 -10.40 3.02
N GLU A 87 -6.09 -10.73 3.93
CA GLU A 87 -6.02 -10.13 5.27
C GLU A 87 -5.86 -8.61 5.19
N VAL A 88 -4.86 -8.14 4.43
CA VAL A 88 -4.58 -6.72 4.22
C VAL A 88 -5.79 -6.02 3.58
N SER A 89 -6.39 -6.63 2.56
CA SER A 89 -7.60 -6.11 1.91
C SER A 89 -8.77 -6.00 2.90
N HIS A 90 -8.95 -6.98 3.77
CA HIS A 90 -9.98 -6.96 4.82
C HIS A 90 -9.73 -5.84 5.83
N VAL A 91 -8.50 -5.72 6.35
CA VAL A 91 -8.10 -4.66 7.30
C VAL A 91 -8.27 -3.28 6.67
N LEU A 92 -7.85 -3.11 5.42
CA LEU A 92 -8.06 -1.87 4.66
C LEU A 92 -9.56 -1.59 4.55
N LYS A 93 -10.39 -2.53 4.09
CA LYS A 93 -11.85 -2.34 4.01
C LYS A 93 -12.47 -1.92 5.34
N LEU A 94 -12.02 -2.48 6.47
CA LEU A 94 -12.50 -2.09 7.81
C LEU A 94 -12.07 -0.68 8.20
N LYS A 95 -10.81 -0.31 7.93
CA LYS A 95 -10.29 1.05 8.17
C LYS A 95 -10.96 2.08 7.24
N LEU A 96 -11.17 1.71 5.97
CA LEU A 96 -11.79 2.55 4.94
C LEU A 96 -13.31 2.71 5.15
N LYS A 97 -14.00 1.72 5.71
CA LYS A 97 -15.44 1.85 6.06
C LYS A 97 -15.70 2.97 7.08
N LYS A 98 -14.67 3.40 7.83
CA LYS A 98 -14.76 4.54 8.75
C LYS A 98 -14.52 5.89 8.06
N TRP A 99 -14.18 5.91 6.77
CA TRP A 99 -14.02 7.11 5.96
C TRP A 99 -15.40 7.48 5.39
N LYS A 100 -16.19 8.21 6.17
CA LYS A 100 -17.44 8.83 5.72
C LYS A 100 -17.17 10.24 5.23
#